data_AF-A0A963T4I8-F1
#
_entry.id   AF-A0A963T4I8-F1
#
_cell.length_a   1.000
_cell.length_b   1.000
_cell.length_c   1.000
_cell.angle_alpha   90.00
_cell.angle_beta   90.00
_cell.angle_gamma   90.00
#
_symmetry.space_group_name_H-M   'P 1'
#
loop_
_entity.id
_entity.type
_entity.pdbx_description
1 polymer ?
#
loop_
_entity_poly.entity_id
_entity_poly.type
_entity_poly.pdbx_seq_one_letter_code
_entity_poly.pdbx_strand_id
1 'polypeptide(L)' 'MSDISLHFEWWEWLIVSPVLGWPGLLAGGAIGAALWPRRRLLGGVLGAIIGNLVVFAVRIMLK' A
#
# COMPACT_ATOMS: atom_id res chain seq x y z
N MET A 1 27.74 -4.40 15.13
CA MET A 1 26.54 -4.40 14.26
C MET A 1 26.11 -2.96 14.16
N SER A 2 26.22 -2.35 12.99
CA SER A 2 25.96 -0.92 12.80
C SER A 2 24.45 -0.71 12.72
N ASP A 3 23.86 -0.10 13.74
CA ASP A 3 22.48 0.39 13.70
C ASP A 3 22.42 1.53 12.68
N ILE A 4 22.03 1.21 11.45
CA ILE A 4 21.70 2.21 10.43
C ILE A 4 20.30 2.71 10.80
N SER A 5 20.26 3.71 11.68
CA SER A 5 19.04 4.44 12.00
C SER A 5 18.66 5.30 10.79
N LEU A 6 17.76 4.75 9.96
CA LEU A 6 17.18 5.45 8.83
C LEU A 6 16.23 6.55 9.34
N HIS A 7 16.75 7.77 9.41
CA HIS A 7 15.96 8.95 9.70
C HIS A 7 15.29 9.41 8.41
N PHE A 8 13.98 9.22 8.31
CA PHE A 8 13.18 9.70 7.18
C PHE A 8 12.42 10.96 7.57
N GLU A 9 12.63 12.04 6.81
CA GLU A 9 11.83 13.24 6.91
C GLU A 9 10.40 13.02 6.39
N TRP A 10 9.45 13.83 6.84
CA TRP A 10 8.02 13.67 6.53
C TRP A 10 7.71 13.64 5.03
N TRP A 11 8.52 14.30 4.19
CA TRP A 11 8.37 14.30 2.74
C TRP A 11 9.03 13.09 2.07
N GLU A 12 10.04 12.48 2.69
CA GLU A 12 10.68 11.25 2.20
C GLU A 12 9.73 10.07 2.35
N TRP A 13 8.88 10.08 3.38
CA TRP A 13 7.78 9.14 3.55
C TRP A 13 6.83 9.11 2.34
N LEU A 14 6.62 10.25 1.67
CA LEU A 14 5.80 10.35 0.46
C LEU A 14 6.43 9.61 -0.73
N ILE A 15 7.77 9.52 -0.78
CA ILE A 15 8.53 8.84 -1.83
C ILE A 15 8.78 7.37 -1.48
N VAL A 16 8.91 7.03 -0.20
CA VAL A 16 9.09 5.65 0.29
C VAL A 16 7.77 4.87 0.26
N SER A 17 6.63 5.53 0.49
CA SER A 17 5.33 4.87 0.53
C SER A 17 4.93 4.14 -0.77
N PRO A 18 5.18 4.64 -1.99
CA PRO A 18 4.95 3.89 -3.22
C PRO A 18 5.96 2.74 -3.38
N VAL A 19 7.21 2.92 -2.96
CA VAL A 19 8.27 1.90 -3.09
C VAL A 19 8.08 0.73 -2.12
N LEU A 20 7.44 0.94 -0.98
CA LEU A 20 7.05 -0.15 -0.06
C LEU A 20 5.62 -0.65 -0.35
N GLY A 21 4.71 0.23 -0.77
CA GLY A 21 3.30 -0.05 -0.97
C GLY A 21 2.92 -0.56 -2.36
N TRP A 22 3.82 -0.50 -3.35
CA TRP A 22 3.52 -0.92 -4.73
C TRP A 22 3.01 -2.37 -4.87
N PRO A 23 3.45 -3.38 -4.09
CA PRO A 23 2.93 -4.73 -4.25
C PRO A 23 1.45 -4.80 -3.85
N GLY A 24 1.08 -4.06 -2.81
CA GLY A 24 -0.30 -3.92 -2.36
C GLY A 24 -1.17 -3.11 -3.30
N LEU A 25 -0.62 -2.05 -3.90
CA LEU A 25 -1.27 -1.27 -4.95
C LEU A 25 -1.50 -2.10 -6.21
N LEU A 26 -0.54 -2.93 -6.62
CA LEU A 26 -0.69 -3.83 -7.75
C LEU A 26 -1.71 -4.93 -7.47
N ALA A 27 -1.66 -5.56 -6.29
CA ALA A 27 -2.61 -6.59 -5.91
C ALA A 27 -4.04 -6.03 -5.79
N GLY A 28 -4.21 -4.91 -5.09
CA GLY A 28 -5.49 -4.22 -4.94
C GLY A 28 -6.02 -3.69 -6.28
N GLY A 29 -5.14 -3.14 -7.11
CA GLY A 29 -5.45 -2.66 -8.45
C GLY A 29 -5.84 -3.80 -9.40
N ALA A 30 -5.13 -4.93 -9.38
CA ALA A 30 -5.45 -6.10 -10.20
C ALA A 30 -6.79 -6.74 -9.80
N ILE A 31 -7.05 -6.88 -8.50
CA ILE A 31 -8.33 -7.38 -7.98
C ILE A 31 -9.47 -6.41 -8.32
N GLY A 32 -9.24 -5.10 -8.13
CA GLY A 32 -10.20 -4.07 -8.49
C GLY A 32 -10.52 -4.04 -9.99
N ALA A 33 -9.50 -4.14 -10.84
CA ALA A 33 -9.63 -4.19 -12.30
C ALA A 33 -10.32 -5.47 -12.78
N ALA A 34 -10.00 -6.62 -12.19
CA ALA A 34 -10.65 -7.89 -12.51
C ALA A 34 -12.15 -7.91 -12.13
N LEU A 35 -12.54 -7.23 -11.04
CA LEU A 35 -13.94 -7.10 -10.62
C LEU A 35 -14.70 -5.96 -11.33
N TRP A 36 -13.98 -5.03 -11.97
CA TRP A 36 -14.54 -3.83 -12.62
C TRP A 36 -15.62 -4.11 -13.68
N PRO A 37 -15.54 -5.17 -14.52
CA PRO A 37 -16.53 -5.40 -15.57
C PRO A 37 -17.90 -5.85 -15.03
N ARG A 38 -17.93 -6.47 -13.84
CA ARG A 38 -19.17 -7.04 -13.26
C ARG A 38 -19.68 -6.30 -12.04
N ARG A 39 -18.80 -5.76 -11.19
CA ARG A 39 -19.18 -5.16 -9.90
C ARG A 39 -18.20 -4.03 -9.51
N ARG A 40 -18.23 -2.91 -10.24
CA ARG A 40 -17.37 -1.71 -10.03
C ARG A 40 -17.27 -1.27 -8.56
N LEU A 41 -18.39 -1.18 -7.85
CA LEU A 41 -18.43 -0.78 -6.44
C LEU A 41 -17.69 -1.77 -5.53
N LEU A 42 -17.87 -3.07 -5.73
CA LEU A 42 -17.21 -4.10 -4.91
C LEU A 42 -15.71 -4.22 -5.24
N GLY A 43 -15.34 -4.06 -6.51
CA GLY A 43 -13.92 -4.01 -6.92
C GLY A 43 -13.18 -2.83 -6.31
N GLY A 44 -13.80 -1.64 -6.31
CA GLY A 44 -13.24 -0.45 -5.67
C GLY A 44 -13.13 -0.59 -4.14
N VAL A 45 -14.16 -1.12 -3.48
CA VAL A 45 -14.15 -1.33 -2.01
C VAL A 45 -13.11 -2.37 -1.60
N LEU A 46 -12.99 -3.49 -2.31
CA LEU A 46 -11.97 -4.51 -2.03
C LEU A 46 -10.56 -3.97 -2.30
N GLY A 47 -10.37 -3.21 -3.39
CA GLY A 47 -9.10 -2.54 -3.65
C GLY A 47 -8.72 -1.54 -2.56
N ALA A 48 -9.67 -0.76 -2.06
CA ALA A 48 -9.46 0.20 -0.97
C ALA A 48 -9.15 -0.50 0.37
N ILE A 49 -9.83 -1.61 0.69
CA ILE A 49 -9.58 -2.40 1.91
C ILE A 49 -8.17 -3.00 1.87
N ILE A 50 -7.78 -3.60 0.74
CA ILE A 50 -6.46 -4.20 0.58
C ILE A 50 -5.37 -3.13 0.62
N GLY A 51 -5.56 -2.00 -0.07
CA GLY A 51 -4.64 -0.88 -0.03
C GLY A 51 -4.47 -0.31 1.38
N ASN A 52 -5.55 -0.16 2.14
CA ASN A 52 -5.51 0.32 3.52
C ASN A 52 -4.79 -0.68 4.46
N LEU A 53 -5.06 -1.98 4.32
CA LEU A 53 -4.35 -3.03 5.06
C LEU A 53 -2.84 -3.02 4.78
N VAL A 54 -2.44 -2.77 3.53
CA VAL A 54 -1.02 -2.69 3.17
C VAL A 54 -0.38 -1.46 3.80
N VAL A 55 -1.02 -0.29 3.73
CA VAL A 55 -0.55 0.94 4.39
C VAL A 55 -0.42 0.72 5.90
N PHE A 56 -1.39 0.04 6.51
CA PHE A 56 -1.37 -0.27 7.94
C PHE A 56 -0.26 -1.25 8.31
N ALA A 57 -0.04 -2.30 7.52
CA ALA A 57 1.04 -3.27 7.72
C ALA A 57 2.42 -2.62 7.57
N VAL A 58 2.61 -1.78 6.55
CA VAL A 58 3.85 -1.00 6.35
C VAL A 58 4.10 -0.08 7.54
N ARG A 59 3.06 0.58 8.06
CA ARG A 59 3.17 1.44 9.25
C ARG A 59 3.55 0.67 10.53
N ILE A 60 3.09 -0.57 10.68
CA ILE A 60 3.49 -1.42 11.82
C ILE A 60 4.94 -1.87 11.67
N MET A 61 5.38 -2.24 10.46
CA MET A 61 6.75 -2.69 10.21
C MET A 61 7.82 -1.60 10.36
N LEU A 62 7.42 -0.34 10.29
CA LEU A 62 8.32 0.82 10.41
C LEU A 62 8.33 1.45 11.81
N LYS A 63 7.62 0.84 12.77
CA LYS A 63 7.68 1.17 14.20
C LYS A 63 8.63 0.23 14.91
#